data_AF-A0A7C2WDI3-F1
#
_entry.id   AF-A0A7C2WDI3-F1
#
_cell.length_a   1.000
_cell.length_b   1.000
_cell.length_c   1.000
_cell.angle_alpha   90.00
_cell.angle_beta   90.00
_cell.angle_gamma   90.00
#
_symmetry.space_group_name_H-M   'P 1'
#
loop_
_entity.id
_entity.type
_entity.pdbx_description
1 polymer ?
#
loop_
_entity_poly.entity_id
_entity_poly.type
_entity_poly.pdbx_seq_one_letter_code
_entity_poly.pdbx_strand_id
1 'polypeptide(L)'
;WQLGIFGGGPGAVNTAHGFSKIKVLEPSIKFDATADVLNFSVVNGAGTPITITAVTASGDCTAITLADTSLTPGETTWVAAGAGTSCSDLNSGDPFTVTLSITYQQKVATGTVSHTETGVIRGTAE
;
A
#
# COMPACT_ATOMS: atom_id res chain seq x y z
N TRP A 1 1.13 -26.03 -20.03
CA TRP A 1 1.94 -25.11 -19.21
C TRP A 1 1.10 -24.77 -17.99
N GLN A 2 1.38 -25.44 -16.87
CA GLN A 2 0.59 -25.34 -15.65
C GLN A 2 1.21 -24.23 -14.79
N LEU A 3 0.47 -23.15 -14.59
CA LEU A 3 0.86 -22.01 -13.76
C LEU A 3 0.93 -22.45 -12.30
N GLY A 4 2.06 -22.17 -11.67
CA GLY A 4 2.42 -22.63 -10.33
C GLY A 4 1.43 -22.19 -9.26
N ILE A 5 0.79 -23.19 -8.65
CA ILE A 5 0.65 -23.43 -7.21
C ILE A 5 0.88 -22.17 -6.34
N PHE A 6 -0.23 -21.56 -5.91
CA PHE A 6 -0.25 -20.70 -4.72
C PHE A 6 -0.06 -21.60 -3.49
N GLY A 7 1.14 -21.56 -2.90
CA GLY A 7 1.44 -22.26 -1.65
C GLY A 7 0.61 -21.69 -0.51
N GLY A 8 -0.23 -22.54 0.09
CA GLY A 8 -1.08 -22.20 1.21
C GLY A 8 -0.31 -22.02 2.52
N GLY A 9 -0.60 -20.89 3.18
CA GLY A 9 -0.63 -20.75 4.63
C GLY A 9 -2.03 -20.25 5.01
N PRO A 10 -2.54 -20.52 6.22
CA PRO A 10 -3.90 -20.14 6.58
C PRO A 10 -4.02 -18.62 6.68
N GLY A 11 -4.88 -18.02 5.85
CA GLY A 11 -5.66 -16.84 6.23
C GLY A 11 -5.08 -15.45 6.01
N ALA A 12 -4.26 -15.21 4.98
CA ALA A 12 -4.02 -13.84 4.50
C ALA A 12 -4.70 -13.68 3.12
N VAL A 13 -5.96 -13.22 3.16
CA VAL A 13 -6.78 -12.98 1.98
C VAL A 13 -6.30 -11.69 1.33
N ASN A 14 -5.27 -11.72 0.48
CA ASN A 14 -4.72 -10.58 -0.27
C ASN A 14 -5.75 -9.44 -0.51
N THR A 15 -5.89 -8.52 0.44
CA THR A 15 -6.97 -7.51 0.50
C THR A 15 -6.65 -6.28 -0.33
N ALA A 16 -5.39 -6.15 -0.75
CA ALA A 16 -4.93 -5.11 -1.64
C ALA A 16 -5.25 -5.48 -3.10
N HIS A 17 -6.26 -4.83 -3.67
CA HIS A 17 -6.67 -5.03 -5.06
C HIS A 17 -6.47 -3.76 -5.89
N GLY A 18 -6.16 -3.89 -7.18
CA GLY A 18 -6.10 -2.75 -8.12
C GLY A 18 -4.69 -2.28 -8.50
N PHE A 19 -3.65 -2.79 -7.84
CA PHE A 19 -2.25 -2.48 -8.16
C PHE A 19 -1.66 -3.48 -9.15
N SER A 20 -0.89 -3.00 -10.12
CA SER A 20 -0.31 -3.82 -11.19
C SER A 20 1.22 -3.83 -11.16
N LYS A 21 1.84 -2.69 -10.83
CA LYS A 21 3.30 -2.52 -10.69
C LYS A 21 3.73 -2.46 -9.25
N ILE A 22 2.83 -2.07 -8.36
CA ILE A 22 3.07 -2.06 -6.93
C ILE A 22 2.34 -3.24 -6.30
N LYS A 23 2.87 -3.78 -5.21
CA LYS A 23 2.15 -4.73 -4.35
C LYS A 23 2.11 -4.19 -2.94
N VAL A 24 0.96 -4.31 -2.29
CA VAL A 24 0.83 -4.09 -0.85
C VAL A 24 0.74 -5.45 -0.18
N LEU A 25 1.58 -5.71 0.81
CA LEU A 25 1.68 -7.04 1.42
C LEU A 25 0.75 -7.18 2.62
N GLU A 26 0.05 -8.31 2.72
CA GLU A 26 -0.51 -8.76 3.99
C GLU A 26 0.56 -9.52 4.80
N PRO A 27 0.55 -9.45 6.15
CA PRO A 27 -0.39 -8.78 7.05
C PRO A 27 0.08 -7.37 7.47
N SER A 28 0.86 -6.69 6.62
CA SER A 28 1.50 -5.43 7.02
C SER A 28 0.51 -4.27 7.22
N ILE A 29 -0.72 -4.42 6.73
CA ILE A 29 -1.81 -3.45 6.88
C ILE A 29 -2.31 -3.49 8.32
N LYS A 30 -1.90 -2.52 9.12
CA LYS A 30 -2.26 -2.37 10.53
C LYS A 30 -2.69 -0.94 10.80
N PHE A 31 -3.84 -0.77 11.44
CA PHE A 31 -4.25 0.53 11.95
C PHE A 31 -4.13 0.50 13.48
N ASP A 32 -3.28 1.36 14.03
CA ASP A 32 -3.17 1.58 15.48
C ASP A 32 -4.17 2.67 15.87
N ALA A 33 -5.27 2.28 16.52
CA ALA A 33 -6.32 3.20 16.92
C ALA A 33 -5.89 4.19 18.03
N THR A 34 -4.86 3.85 18.80
CA THR A 34 -4.36 4.71 19.88
C THR A 34 -3.44 5.80 19.34
N ALA A 35 -2.65 5.47 18.32
CA ALA A 35 -1.74 6.40 17.66
C ALA A 35 -2.37 7.10 16.44
N ASP A 36 -3.53 6.64 15.96
CA ASP A 36 -4.16 7.04 14.70
C ASP A 36 -3.21 6.87 13.50
N VAL A 37 -2.51 5.73 13.46
CA VAL A 37 -1.49 5.43 12.44
C VAL A 37 -1.87 4.19 11.64
N LEU A 38 -2.09 4.38 10.33
CA LEU A 38 -2.14 3.31 9.35
C LEU A 38 -0.72 2.98 8.85
N ASN A 39 -0.31 1.74 9.07
CA ASN A 39 0.94 1.17 8.60
C ASN A 39 0.66 0.13 7.51
N PHE A 40 1.45 0.15 6.44
CA PHE A 40 1.46 -0.92 5.43
C PHE A 40 2.80 -0.95 4.68
N SER A 41 3.14 -2.12 4.13
CA SER A 41 4.34 -2.33 3.33
C SER A 41 4.01 -2.33 1.84
N VAL A 42 4.82 -1.60 1.09
CA VAL A 42 4.71 -1.44 -0.36
C VAL A 42 5.94 -2.04 -1.02
N VAL A 43 5.74 -2.88 -2.04
CA VAL A 43 6.79 -3.52 -2.82
C VAL A 43 6.78 -3.01 -4.25
N ASN A 44 7.96 -2.70 -4.78
CA ASN A 44 8.12 -2.48 -6.21
C ASN A 44 8.08 -3.82 -6.97
N GLY A 45 6.93 -4.13 -7.58
CA GLY A 45 6.75 -5.29 -8.46
C GLY A 45 7.16 -5.04 -9.92
N ALA A 46 7.60 -3.83 -10.28
CA ALA A 46 8.10 -3.53 -11.60
C ALA A 46 9.53 -4.04 -11.79
N GLY A 47 9.89 -4.37 -13.03
CA GLY A 47 11.27 -4.75 -13.40
C GLY A 47 12.26 -3.58 -13.45
N THR A 48 11.84 -2.37 -13.05
CA THR A 48 12.64 -1.14 -13.09
C THR A 48 12.43 -0.35 -11.79
N PRO A 49 13.39 0.51 -11.40
CA PRO A 49 13.21 1.38 -10.24
C PRO A 49 11.96 2.26 -10.38
N ILE A 50 11.26 2.45 -9.26
CA ILE A 50 10.13 3.38 -9.13
C ILE A 50 10.41 4.38 -8.01
N THR A 51 9.89 5.58 -8.13
CA THR A 51 9.86 6.55 -7.03
C THR A 51 8.42 6.89 -6.72
N ILE A 52 7.94 6.54 -5.53
CA ILE A 52 6.62 6.92 -5.05
C ILE A 52 6.68 8.41 -4.70
N THR A 53 5.82 9.21 -5.34
CA THR A 53 5.79 10.67 -5.18
C THR A 53 4.54 11.17 -4.47
N ALA A 54 3.50 10.35 -4.41
CA ALA A 54 2.30 10.67 -3.66
C ALA A 54 1.55 9.39 -3.28
N VAL A 55 0.97 9.41 -2.08
CA VAL A 55 0.00 8.42 -1.63
C VAL A 55 -1.20 9.20 -1.14
N THR A 56 -2.39 8.91 -1.64
CA THR A 56 -3.64 9.47 -1.11
C THR A 56 -4.53 8.35 -0.63
N ALA A 57 -5.28 8.63 0.45
CA ALA A 57 -6.23 7.71 1.04
C ALA A 57 -7.62 8.34 1.11
N SER A 58 -8.63 7.51 0.89
CA SER A 58 -10.04 7.86 1.11
C SER A 58 -10.82 6.65 1.66
N GLY A 59 -12.00 6.92 2.22
CA GLY A 59 -12.79 5.93 2.95
C GLY A 59 -12.60 6.10 4.45
N ASP A 60 -12.28 5.01 5.14
CA ASP A 60 -12.14 5.02 6.60
C ASP A 60 -10.91 5.81 7.07
N CYS A 61 -9.91 6.00 6.20
CA CYS A 61 -8.73 6.81 6.46
C CYS A 61 -8.58 7.92 5.41
N THR A 62 -8.18 9.10 5.86
CA THR A 62 -7.93 10.25 4.98
C THR A 62 -6.55 10.85 5.21
N ALA A 63 -5.97 11.41 4.16
CA ALA A 63 -4.69 12.13 4.16
C ALA A 63 -3.49 11.29 4.65
N ILE A 64 -2.96 10.40 3.81
CA ILE A 64 -1.66 9.75 4.06
C ILE A 64 -0.55 10.63 3.49
N THR A 65 0.53 10.80 4.25
CA THR A 65 1.72 11.49 3.77
C THR A 65 2.90 10.52 3.81
N LEU A 66 3.50 10.27 2.65
CA LEU A 66 4.76 9.53 2.52
C LEU A 66 5.79 10.48 1.90
N ALA A 67 7.01 10.49 2.43
CA ALA A 67 8.11 11.17 1.77
C ALA A 67 8.46 10.47 0.45
N ASP A 68 8.94 11.22 -0.54
CA ASP A 68 9.39 10.63 -1.81
C ASP A 68 10.34 9.46 -1.55
N THR A 69 9.89 8.25 -1.93
CA THR A 69 10.60 7.02 -1.63
C THR A 69 10.95 6.31 -2.92
N SER A 70 12.24 6.14 -3.18
CA SER A 70 12.72 5.36 -4.31
C SER A 70 12.87 3.90 -3.93
N LEU A 71 12.36 3.01 -4.78
CA LEU A 71 12.36 1.56 -4.61
C LEU A 71 13.00 0.90 -5.83
N THR A 72 14.06 0.14 -5.60
CA THR A 72 14.62 -0.77 -6.59
C THR A 72 13.67 -1.97 -6.84
N PRO A 73 13.80 -2.70 -7.97
CA PRO A 73 12.95 -3.86 -8.24
C PRO A 73 12.97 -4.90 -7.10
N GLY A 74 11.79 -5.24 -6.57
CA GLY A 74 11.63 -6.17 -5.45
C GLY A 74 11.85 -5.56 -4.06
N GLU A 75 12.25 -4.29 -3.96
CA GLU A 75 12.43 -3.60 -2.69
C GLU A 75 11.09 -3.33 -2.02
N THR A 76 11.09 -3.39 -0.69
CA THR A 76 9.93 -3.15 0.17
C THR A 76 10.19 -1.93 1.04
N THR A 77 9.22 -1.03 1.14
CA THR A 77 9.24 0.07 2.10
C THR A 77 8.00 0.07 2.98
N TRP A 78 8.14 0.67 4.15
CA TRP A 78 7.07 0.91 5.10
C TRP A 78 6.47 2.28 4.85
N VAL A 79 5.16 2.31 4.69
CA VAL A 79 4.36 3.53 4.61
C VAL A 79 3.62 3.68 5.93
N ALA A 80 3.94 4.74 6.65
CA ALA A 80 3.18 5.19 7.81
C ALA A 80 2.41 6.44 7.42
N ALA A 81 1.13 6.46 7.75
CA ALA A 81 0.33 7.67 7.86
C ALA A 81 1.02 8.67 8.82
N GLY A 82 1.61 9.74 8.28
CA GLY A 82 2.22 10.80 9.08
C GLY A 82 1.20 11.59 9.92
N ALA A 83 1.69 12.39 10.87
CA ALA A 83 0.83 13.21 11.74
C ALA A 83 -0.12 14.10 10.91
N GLY A 84 -1.44 13.90 11.11
CA GLY A 84 -2.50 14.57 10.34
C GLY A 84 -3.33 13.65 9.43
N THR A 85 -2.94 12.37 9.30
CA THR A 85 -3.88 11.33 8.86
C THR A 85 -4.91 11.13 9.96
N SER A 86 -6.19 11.22 9.61
CA SER A 86 -7.26 10.79 10.51
C SER A 86 -7.95 9.59 9.89
N CYS A 87 -7.82 8.45 10.54
CA CYS A 87 -8.78 7.38 10.35
C CYS A 87 -9.99 7.64 11.23
N SER A 88 -11.16 7.20 10.77
CA SER A 88 -12.43 7.30 11.47
C SER A 88 -12.31 6.65 12.86
N ASP A 89 -13.21 6.96 13.80
CA ASP A 89 -13.26 6.35 15.14
C ASP A 89 -13.47 4.82 15.04
N LEU A 90 -12.39 4.08 14.76
CA LEU A 90 -12.33 2.63 14.68
C LEU A 90 -11.79 2.11 16.00
N ASN A 91 -12.50 1.16 16.60
CA ASN A 91 -12.04 0.48 17.80
C ASN A 91 -11.25 -0.78 17.43
N SER A 92 -10.41 -1.25 18.35
CA SER A 92 -9.75 -2.55 18.22
C SER A 92 -10.74 -3.66 17.85
N GLY A 93 -10.48 -4.37 16.76
CA GLY A 93 -11.36 -5.40 16.20
C GLY A 93 -12.31 -4.91 15.11
N ASP A 94 -12.45 -3.60 14.88
CA ASP A 94 -13.31 -3.07 13.82
C ASP A 94 -12.67 -3.30 12.44
N PRO A 95 -13.43 -3.83 11.45
CA PRO A 95 -12.96 -3.95 10.09
C PRO A 95 -12.92 -2.55 9.44
N PHE A 96 -11.91 -2.31 8.60
CA PHE A 96 -11.80 -1.07 7.84
C PHE A 96 -11.45 -1.33 6.37
N THR A 97 -11.81 -0.37 5.53
CA THR A 97 -11.53 -0.33 4.10
C THR A 97 -11.00 1.04 3.70
N VAL A 98 -9.82 1.07 3.09
CA VAL A 98 -9.19 2.30 2.59
C VAL A 98 -8.92 2.16 1.10
N THR A 99 -9.36 3.16 0.34
CA THR A 99 -8.95 3.29 -1.06
C THR A 99 -7.65 4.08 -1.10
N LEU A 100 -6.59 3.47 -1.62
CA LEU A 100 -5.28 4.06 -1.79
C LEU A 100 -5.03 4.39 -3.25
N SER A 101 -4.58 5.61 -3.53
CA SER A 101 -4.03 5.98 -4.83
C SER A 101 -2.54 6.29 -4.69
N ILE A 102 -1.69 5.53 -5.38
CA ILE A 102 -0.24 5.65 -5.33
C ILE A 102 0.23 6.19 -6.68
N THR A 103 0.84 7.37 -6.66
CA THR A 103 1.51 7.93 -7.83
C THR A 103 2.99 7.67 -7.73
N TYR A 104 3.58 7.13 -8.79
CA TYR A 104 4.99 6.83 -8.88
C TYR A 104 5.57 7.16 -10.25
N GLN A 105 6.84 7.49 -10.25
CA GLN A 105 7.64 7.67 -11.45
C GLN A 105 8.44 6.41 -11.73
N GLN A 106 8.24 5.82 -12.90
CA GLN A 106 8.96 4.64 -13.37
C GLN A 106 10.06 5.05 -14.34
N LYS A 107 11.30 4.59 -14.10
CA LYS A 107 12.40 4.78 -15.05
C LYS A 107 12.28 3.79 -16.21
N VAL A 108 12.20 4.32 -17.43
CA VAL A 108 12.20 3.55 -18.68
C VAL A 108 13.41 3.94 -19.53
N ALA A 109 13.69 3.18 -20.59
CA ALA A 109 14.89 3.39 -21.41
C ALA A 109 14.99 4.82 -22.01
N THR A 110 13.85 5.48 -22.24
CA THR A 110 13.76 6.81 -22.87
C THR A 110 13.49 7.96 -21.89
N GLY A 111 13.43 7.72 -20.58
CA GLY A 111 13.14 8.75 -19.58
C GLY A 111 12.38 8.23 -18.37
N THR A 112 11.55 9.08 -17.77
CA THR A 112 10.73 8.74 -16.61
C THR A 112 9.26 8.93 -16.95
N VAL A 113 8.42 7.94 -16.63
CA VAL A 113 6.97 8.00 -16.87
C VAL A 113 6.25 8.01 -15.53
N SER A 114 5.30 8.93 -15.38
CA SER A 114 4.44 8.98 -14.19
C SER A 114 3.25 8.03 -14.37
N HIS A 115 2.98 7.25 -13.35
CA HIS A 115 1.84 6.35 -13.26
C HIS A 115 1.10 6.58 -11.95
N THR A 116 -0.21 6.44 -11.98
CA THR A 116 -1.04 6.41 -10.79
C THR A 116 -1.81 5.09 -10.79
N GLU A 117 -1.65 4.32 -9.73
CA GLU A 117 -2.42 3.12 -9.49
C GLU A 117 -3.34 3.34 -8.30
N THR A 118 -4.61 2.96 -8.46
CA THR A 118 -5.59 3.03 -7.38
C THR A 118 -5.99 1.62 -7.00
N GLY A 119 -5.97 1.36 -5.70
CA GLY A 119 -6.40 0.10 -5.16
C GLY A 119 -7.10 0.25 -3.83
N VAL A 120 -7.74 -0.82 -3.38
CA VAL A 120 -8.42 -0.88 -2.09
C VAL A 120 -7.64 -1.81 -1.20
N ILE A 121 -7.37 -1.40 0.04
CA ILE A 121 -6.83 -2.22 1.11
C ILE A 121 -7.92 -2.43 2.16
N ARG A 122 -7.90 -3.58 2.83
CA ARG A 122 -8.83 -3.89 3.93
C ARG A 122 -8.05 -4.46 5.09
N GLY A 123 -8.51 -4.20 6.30
CA GLY A 123 -7.83 -4.67 7.51
C GLY A 123 -8.75 -4.66 8.71
N THR A 124 -8.16 -4.90 9.88
CA THR A 124 -8.81 -4.80 11.18
C THR A 124 -7.98 -3.87 12.04
N ALA A 125 -8.65 -2.93 12.72
CA ALA A 125 -8.01 -2.04 13.67
C ALA A 125 -7.47 -2.83 14.87
N GLU A 126 -6.27 -2.48 15.34
CA GLU A 126 -5.64 -3.07 16.53
C GLU A 126 -5.71 -2.11 17.72
#